data_AF-A0A3A5WBB9-F1
#
_entry.id   AF-A0A3A5WBB9-F1
#
_cell.length_a   1.000
_cell.length_b   1.000
_cell.length_c   1.000
_cell.angle_alpha   90.00
_cell.angle_beta   90.00
_cell.angle_gamma   90.00
#
_symmetry.space_group_name_H-M   'P 1'
#
loop_
_entity.id
_entity.type
_entity.pdbx_description
1 polymer ?
#
loop_
_entity_poly.entity_id
_entity_poly.type
_entity_poly.pdbx_seq_one_letter_code
_entity_poly.pdbx_strand_id
1 'polypeptide(L)'
;MGISKGGGRMRTPWMEMTVRDFQAALASSSPTPGGGTAAAIALGQASALTIMVCDLTIGKEKWKEGWQISEKSLMKAVKIMSRSGELADEDSDAFDSVMESFRLSKDTDEEKEIRRNAIRAATLTATEKPFETAQLALELLELLPELASKGNANAVSDVGVAGLLASAACKGALFNVDINLGSLPEEMATEIRGQIPEILEKSRSLSREIMDCVRDRI
;
A
#
# COMPACT_ATOMS: atom_id res chain seq x y z
N MET A 1 -36.01 1.25 -23.50
CA MET A 1 -35.78 -0.19 -23.30
C MET A 1 -34.92 -0.34 -22.06
N GLY A 2 -35.50 -0.90 -21.00
CA GLY A 2 -34.89 -0.96 -19.68
C GLY A 2 -33.72 -1.93 -19.63
N ILE A 3 -32.63 -1.51 -19.00
CA ILE A 3 -31.53 -2.39 -18.63
C ILE A 3 -31.70 -2.70 -17.14
N SER A 4 -32.00 -3.97 -16.91
CA SER A 4 -31.91 -4.78 -15.70
C SER A 4 -31.04 -4.17 -14.57
N LYS A 5 -31.67 -4.04 -13.38
CA LYS A 5 -31.01 -4.16 -12.08
C LYS A 5 -30.76 -5.65 -11.81
N GLY A 6 -29.54 -6.03 -11.44
CA GLY A 6 -29.20 -7.36 -10.92
C GLY A 6 -27.95 -7.96 -11.54
N GLY A 7 -26.83 -7.83 -10.83
CA GLY A 7 -25.54 -8.43 -11.18
C GLY A 7 -24.41 -7.45 -10.86
N GLY A 8 -23.86 -7.52 -9.64
CA GLY A 8 -22.64 -6.78 -9.31
C GLY A 8 -21.58 -7.16 -10.33
N ARG A 9 -21.17 -6.20 -11.17
CA ARG A 9 -20.01 -6.42 -12.03
C ARG A 9 -18.84 -6.59 -11.07
N MET A 10 -18.33 -7.82 -10.94
CA MET A 10 -16.99 -8.01 -10.39
C MET A 10 -16.06 -7.18 -11.27
N ARG A 11 -15.57 -6.07 -10.71
CA ARG A 11 -14.50 -5.29 -11.33
C ARG A 11 -13.32 -6.25 -11.45
N THR A 12 -12.64 -6.25 -12.60
CA THR A 12 -11.36 -6.95 -12.72
C THR A 12 -10.41 -6.37 -11.67
N PRO A 13 -9.85 -7.20 -10.76
CA PRO A 13 -8.87 -6.76 -9.78
C PRO A 13 -7.75 -5.97 -10.43
N TRP A 14 -7.23 -4.93 -9.77
CA TRP A 14 -6.17 -4.10 -10.34
C TRP A 14 -4.93 -4.90 -10.74
N MET A 15 -4.60 -5.93 -9.95
CA MET A 15 -3.48 -6.82 -10.20
C MET A 15 -3.66 -7.77 -11.40
N GLU A 16 -4.90 -7.94 -11.88
CA GLU A 16 -5.20 -8.74 -13.08
C GLU A 16 -5.17 -7.91 -14.37
N MET A 17 -5.10 -6.59 -14.26
CA MET A 17 -4.97 -5.71 -15.42
C MET A 17 -3.56 -5.78 -16.02
N THR A 18 -3.45 -5.51 -17.32
CA THR A 18 -2.13 -5.23 -17.88
C THR A 18 -1.59 -3.92 -17.29
N VAL A 19 -0.26 -3.80 -17.18
CA VAL A 19 0.38 -2.55 -16.72
C VAL A 19 -0.09 -1.34 -17.54
N ARG A 20 -0.32 -1.54 -18.85
CA ARG A 20 -0.83 -0.49 -19.75
C ARG A 20 -2.25 -0.07 -19.37
N ASP A 21 -3.12 -1.01 -19.07
CA ASP A 21 -4.52 -0.71 -18.71
C ASP A 21 -4.61 -0.04 -17.35
N PHE A 22 -3.82 -0.50 -16.37
CA PHE A 22 -3.74 0.16 -15.06
C PHE A 22 -3.22 1.60 -15.17
N GLN A 23 -2.18 1.85 -15.96
CA GLN A 23 -1.67 3.19 -16.22
C GLN A 23 -2.70 4.08 -16.92
N ALA A 24 -3.43 3.54 -17.90
CA ALA A 24 -4.50 4.26 -18.58
C ALA A 24 -5.65 4.61 -17.61
N ALA A 25 -5.99 3.71 -16.68
CA ALA A 25 -6.99 3.95 -15.66
C ALA A 25 -6.56 5.07 -14.70
N LEU A 26 -5.31 5.05 -14.21
CA LEU A 26 -4.74 6.12 -13.37
C LEU A 26 -4.69 7.48 -14.09
N ALA A 27 -4.45 7.50 -15.40
CA ALA A 27 -4.39 8.71 -16.20
C ALA A 27 -5.77 9.26 -16.59
N SER A 28 -6.85 8.56 -16.26
CA SER A 28 -8.21 8.94 -16.64
C SER A 28 -8.79 10.04 -15.74
N SER A 29 -9.96 10.57 -16.11
CA SER A 29 -10.75 11.46 -15.25
C SER A 29 -11.62 10.69 -14.23
N SER A 30 -11.52 9.36 -14.18
CA SER A 30 -12.20 8.54 -13.18
C SER A 30 -11.61 8.82 -11.81
N PRO A 31 -12.43 8.88 -10.74
CA PRO A 31 -11.91 9.08 -9.39
C PRO A 31 -11.16 7.84 -8.85
N THR A 32 -11.41 6.64 -9.38
CA THR A 32 -10.67 5.41 -9.06
C THR A 32 -10.14 4.77 -10.35
N PRO A 33 -8.89 4.26 -10.38
CA PRO A 33 -7.93 4.16 -9.29
C PRO A 33 -7.24 5.50 -8.99
N GLY A 34 -6.80 5.68 -7.74
CA GLY A 34 -6.13 6.90 -7.28
C GLY A 34 -4.72 6.67 -6.73
N GLY A 35 -4.23 7.65 -5.96
CA GLY A 35 -2.90 7.59 -5.35
C GLY A 35 -2.73 6.46 -4.32
N GLY A 36 -3.77 6.16 -3.53
CA GLY A 36 -3.77 5.03 -2.59
C GLY A 36 -3.60 3.69 -3.30
N THR A 37 -4.40 3.47 -4.34
CA THR A 37 -4.31 2.30 -5.22
C THR A 37 -2.90 2.16 -5.84
N ALA A 38 -2.34 3.25 -6.37
CA ALA A 38 -0.99 3.26 -6.92
C ALA A 38 0.08 2.93 -5.87
N ALA A 39 -0.07 3.42 -4.63
CA ALA A 39 0.83 3.12 -3.52
C ALA A 39 0.78 1.62 -3.15
N ALA A 40 -0.41 1.02 -3.12
CA ALA A 40 -0.58 -0.41 -2.87
C ALA A 40 0.09 -1.27 -3.97
N ILE A 41 -0.10 -0.91 -5.25
CA ILE A 41 0.59 -1.61 -6.36
C ILE A 41 2.12 -1.47 -6.30
N ALA A 42 2.63 -0.28 -5.91
CA ALA A 42 4.06 -0.07 -5.72
C ALA A 42 4.62 -0.96 -4.58
N LEU A 43 3.87 -1.18 -3.50
CA LEU A 43 4.22 -2.10 -2.43
C LEU A 43 4.31 -3.56 -2.94
N GLY A 44 3.38 -3.97 -3.80
CA GLY A 44 3.42 -5.28 -4.45
C GLY A 44 4.68 -5.47 -5.29
N GLN A 45 5.06 -4.46 -6.07
CA GLN A 45 6.30 -4.46 -6.86
C GLN A 45 7.56 -4.51 -5.98
N ALA A 46 7.60 -3.74 -4.89
CA ALA A 46 8.68 -3.80 -3.92
C ALA A 46 8.83 -5.21 -3.31
N SER A 47 7.70 -5.84 -3.02
CA SER A 47 7.65 -7.18 -2.45
C SER A 47 8.13 -8.23 -3.46
N ALA A 48 7.73 -8.12 -4.72
CA ALA A 48 8.19 -9.00 -5.80
C ALA A 48 9.71 -8.95 -6.01
N LEU A 49 10.30 -7.75 -6.02
CA LEU A 49 11.77 -7.60 -6.08
C LEU A 49 12.45 -8.21 -4.86
N THR A 50 11.89 -8.02 -3.67
CA THR A 50 12.39 -8.63 -2.43
C THR A 50 12.39 -10.16 -2.51
N ILE A 51 11.29 -10.76 -2.98
CA ILE A 51 11.16 -12.21 -3.19
C ILE A 51 12.23 -12.71 -4.15
N MET A 52 12.40 -12.04 -5.30
CA MET A 52 13.40 -12.40 -6.30
C MET A 52 14.82 -12.41 -5.72
N VAL A 53 15.20 -11.39 -4.93
CA VAL A 53 16.52 -11.35 -4.28
C VAL A 53 16.68 -12.48 -3.26
N CYS A 54 15.63 -12.80 -2.49
CA CYS A 54 15.66 -13.90 -1.53
C CYS A 54 15.92 -15.24 -2.25
N ASP A 55 15.21 -15.51 -3.34
CA ASP A 55 15.37 -16.74 -4.14
C ASP A 55 16.76 -16.85 -4.78
N LEU A 56 17.35 -15.73 -5.19
CA LEU A 56 18.72 -15.68 -5.69
C LEU A 56 19.79 -15.84 -4.60
N THR A 57 19.41 -15.72 -3.32
CA THR A 57 20.32 -15.80 -2.17
C THR A 57 20.30 -17.18 -1.53
N ILE A 58 19.11 -17.73 -1.27
CA ILE A 58 18.92 -18.98 -0.52
C ILE A 58 19.53 -20.17 -1.28
N GLY A 59 20.23 -21.03 -0.54
CA GLY A 59 20.88 -22.23 -1.10
C GLY A 59 22.15 -21.95 -1.91
N LYS A 60 22.57 -20.69 -2.05
CA LYS A 60 23.87 -20.32 -2.63
C LYS A 60 24.90 -20.18 -1.51
N GLU A 61 25.85 -21.11 -1.42
CA GLU A 61 26.87 -21.13 -0.35
C GLU A 61 27.68 -19.82 -0.29
N LYS A 62 27.93 -19.17 -1.43
CA LYS A 62 28.57 -17.85 -1.51
C LYS A 62 27.85 -16.78 -0.68
N TRP A 63 26.54 -16.90 -0.50
CA TRP A 63 25.68 -15.94 0.20
C TRP A 63 25.04 -16.51 1.47
N LYS A 64 25.71 -17.47 2.10
CA LYS A 64 25.22 -18.17 3.29
C LYS A 64 24.87 -17.24 4.45
N GLU A 65 25.63 -16.16 4.63
CA GLU A 65 25.35 -15.14 5.65
C GLU A 65 23.99 -14.46 5.46
N GLY A 66 23.47 -14.43 4.22
CA GLY A 66 22.19 -13.86 3.87
C GLY A 66 20.99 -14.82 3.95
N TRP A 67 21.19 -16.11 4.24
CA TRP A 67 20.09 -17.09 4.20
C TRP A 67 18.99 -16.79 5.21
N GLN A 68 19.35 -16.56 6.47
CA GLN A 68 18.36 -16.32 7.54
C GLN A 68 17.50 -15.08 7.27
N ILE A 69 18.11 -13.96 6.84
CA ILE A 69 17.36 -12.75 6.49
C ILE A 69 16.52 -12.97 5.24
N SER A 70 17.02 -13.73 4.25
CA SER A 70 16.27 -14.04 3.03
C SER A 70 15.04 -14.91 3.32
N GLU A 71 15.15 -15.92 4.17
CA GLU A 71 14.01 -16.76 4.56
C GLU A 71 12.93 -15.95 5.30
N LYS A 72 13.35 -15.10 6.25
CA LYS A 72 12.45 -14.18 6.97
C LYS A 72 11.77 -13.21 6.00
N SER A 73 12.55 -12.63 5.09
CA SER A 73 12.08 -11.64 4.13
C SER A 73 11.11 -12.25 3.12
N LEU A 74 11.42 -13.45 2.61
CA LEU A 74 10.57 -14.20 1.69
C LEU A 74 9.19 -14.47 2.30
N MET A 75 9.15 -14.99 3.54
CA MET A 75 7.87 -15.28 4.22
C MET A 75 6.99 -14.04 4.40
N LYS A 76 7.59 -12.87 4.70
CA LYS A 76 6.85 -11.61 4.82
C LYS A 76 6.45 -11.06 3.46
N ALA A 77 7.39 -10.97 2.52
CA ALA A 77 7.18 -10.36 1.22
C ALA A 77 6.11 -11.08 0.39
N VAL A 78 5.99 -12.42 0.47
CA VAL A 78 4.90 -13.16 -0.20
C VAL A 78 3.52 -12.74 0.33
N LYS A 79 3.39 -12.60 1.65
CA LYS A 79 2.14 -12.15 2.28
C LYS A 79 1.81 -10.70 1.94
N ILE A 80 2.82 -9.83 2.01
CA ILE A 80 2.69 -8.41 1.68
C ILE A 80 2.31 -8.24 0.21
N MET A 81 2.93 -8.99 -0.70
CA MET A 81 2.61 -8.94 -2.13
C MET A 81 1.14 -9.30 -2.39
N SER A 82 0.64 -10.40 -1.82
CA SER A 82 -0.76 -10.79 -1.95
C SER A 82 -1.69 -9.71 -1.38
N ARG A 83 -1.43 -9.28 -0.14
CA ARG A 83 -2.27 -8.30 0.55
C ARG A 83 -2.26 -6.93 -0.12
N SER A 84 -1.14 -6.52 -0.72
CA SER A 84 -1.03 -5.26 -1.45
C SER A 84 -1.94 -5.21 -2.68
N GLY A 85 -2.17 -6.36 -3.35
CA GLY A 85 -3.13 -6.46 -4.43
C GLY A 85 -4.57 -6.26 -3.96
N GLU A 86 -4.94 -6.93 -2.87
CA GLU A 86 -6.26 -6.78 -2.24
C GLU A 86 -6.48 -5.33 -1.75
N LEU A 87 -5.46 -4.71 -1.16
CA LEU A 87 -5.51 -3.33 -0.68
C LEU A 87 -5.71 -2.32 -1.81
N ALA A 88 -5.20 -2.60 -3.02
CA ALA A 88 -5.45 -1.76 -4.18
C ALA A 88 -6.94 -1.73 -4.54
N ASP A 89 -7.59 -2.90 -4.53
CA ASP A 89 -9.03 -3.01 -4.80
C ASP A 89 -9.84 -2.39 -3.64
N GLU A 90 -9.50 -2.71 -2.40
CA GLU A 90 -10.17 -2.19 -1.20
C GLU A 90 -10.06 -0.66 -1.07
N ASP A 91 -8.96 -0.05 -1.48
CA ASP A 91 -8.80 1.42 -1.52
C ASP A 91 -9.79 2.05 -2.50
N SER A 92 -9.94 1.47 -3.69
CA SER A 92 -10.92 1.94 -4.69
C SER A 92 -12.36 1.74 -4.20
N ASP A 93 -12.67 0.58 -3.61
CA ASP A 93 -14.00 0.26 -3.09
C ASP A 93 -14.39 1.15 -1.89
N ALA A 94 -13.42 1.45 -1.02
CA ALA A 94 -13.62 2.36 0.11
C ALA A 94 -13.89 3.79 -0.38
N PHE A 95 -13.17 4.25 -1.41
CA PHE A 95 -13.42 5.55 -2.04
C PHE A 95 -14.83 5.60 -2.66
N ASP A 96 -15.22 4.57 -3.41
CA ASP A 96 -16.54 4.50 -4.02
C ASP A 96 -17.65 4.52 -2.95
N SER A 97 -17.44 3.84 -1.83
CA SER A 97 -18.35 3.86 -0.67
C SER A 97 -18.49 5.26 -0.05
N VAL A 98 -17.39 6.01 0.06
CA VAL A 98 -17.43 7.42 0.49
C VAL A 98 -18.28 8.23 -0.48
N MET A 99 -18.07 8.08 -1.79
CA MET A 99 -18.84 8.81 -2.81
C MET A 99 -20.32 8.45 -2.79
N GLU A 100 -20.68 7.19 -2.55
CA GLU A 100 -22.06 6.74 -2.40
C GLU A 100 -22.72 7.35 -1.16
N SER A 101 -22.01 7.44 -0.03
CA SER A 101 -22.53 8.09 1.18
C SER A 101 -22.87 9.58 0.96
N PHE A 102 -22.12 10.27 0.10
CA PHE A 102 -22.42 11.65 -0.30
C PHE A 102 -23.68 11.78 -1.19
N ARG A 103 -24.20 10.69 -1.77
CA ARG A 103 -25.42 10.68 -2.58
C ARG A 103 -26.70 10.48 -1.76
N LEU A 104 -26.59 10.12 -0.48
CA LEU A 104 -27.76 9.96 0.40
C LEU A 104 -28.57 11.25 0.54
N SER A 105 -29.89 11.11 0.74
CA SER A 105 -30.82 12.23 0.93
C SER A 105 -30.42 13.10 2.12
N LYS A 106 -30.86 14.35 2.10
CA LYS A 106 -30.53 15.35 3.12
C LYS A 106 -31.67 16.36 3.32
N ASP A 107 -32.90 15.94 3.03
CA ASP A 107 -34.07 16.82 3.00
C ASP A 107 -34.68 16.93 4.41
N THR A 108 -34.61 15.87 5.21
CA THR A 108 -35.03 15.86 6.62
C THR A 108 -33.83 15.86 7.58
N ASP A 109 -34.06 16.24 8.83
CA ASP A 109 -33.00 16.21 9.85
C ASP A 109 -32.55 14.78 10.18
N GLU A 110 -33.46 13.81 10.12
CA GLU A 110 -33.15 12.38 10.24
C GLU A 110 -32.27 11.90 9.08
N GLU A 111 -32.59 12.28 7.84
CA GLU A 111 -31.77 11.94 6.67
C GLU A 111 -30.38 12.57 6.73
N LYS A 112 -30.27 13.83 7.19
CA LYS A 112 -28.97 14.49 7.40
C LYS A 112 -28.12 13.75 8.42
N GLU A 113 -28.74 13.24 9.49
CA GLU A 113 -28.05 12.47 10.52
C GLU A 113 -27.52 11.13 9.97
N ILE A 114 -28.38 10.37 9.28
CA ILE A 114 -28.03 9.11 8.63
C ILE A 114 -26.89 9.33 7.63
N ARG A 115 -27.02 10.34 6.77
CA ARG A 115 -26.01 10.70 5.78
C ARG A 115 -24.67 11.05 6.44
N ARG A 116 -24.67 11.85 7.51
CA ARG A 116 -23.44 12.23 8.22
C ARG A 116 -22.74 11.01 8.82
N ASN A 117 -23.49 10.10 9.42
CA ASN A 117 -22.94 8.89 10.03
C ASN A 117 -22.39 7.94 8.96
N ALA A 118 -23.09 7.80 7.83
CA ALA A 118 -22.61 7.02 6.69
C ALA A 118 -21.30 7.58 6.11
N ILE A 119 -21.20 8.90 5.92
CA ILE A 119 -19.97 9.54 5.46
C ILE A 119 -18.82 9.27 6.44
N ARG A 120 -19.02 9.47 7.74
CA ARG A 120 -17.97 9.24 8.76
C ARG A 120 -17.50 7.79 8.78
N ALA A 121 -18.43 6.83 8.71
CA ALA A 121 -18.09 5.42 8.69
C ALA A 121 -17.30 5.04 7.42
N ALA A 122 -17.77 5.47 6.25
CA ALA A 122 -17.09 5.22 4.98
C ALA A 122 -15.69 5.86 4.94
N THR A 123 -15.57 7.11 5.41
CA THR A 123 -14.27 7.80 5.47
C THR A 123 -13.31 7.15 6.46
N LEU A 124 -13.81 6.58 7.57
CA LEU A 124 -12.97 5.80 8.48
C LEU A 124 -12.40 4.57 7.78
N THR A 125 -13.23 3.79 7.08
CA THR A 125 -12.75 2.65 6.28
C THR A 125 -11.77 3.10 5.20
N ALA A 126 -12.04 4.19 4.48
CA ALA A 126 -11.12 4.77 3.50
C ALA A 126 -9.81 5.29 4.12
N THR A 127 -9.76 5.53 5.43
CA THR A 127 -8.54 5.86 6.17
C THR A 127 -7.75 4.59 6.51
N GLU A 128 -8.44 3.53 6.93
CA GLU A 128 -7.83 2.28 7.38
C GLU A 128 -7.07 1.55 6.26
N LYS A 129 -7.59 1.54 5.02
CA LYS A 129 -6.95 0.84 3.89
C LYS A 129 -5.56 1.37 3.50
N PRO A 130 -5.39 2.69 3.25
CA PRO A 130 -4.05 3.23 3.02
C PRO A 130 -3.18 3.17 4.28
N PHE A 131 -3.76 3.21 5.49
CA PHE A 131 -2.97 3.04 6.70
C PHE A 131 -2.35 1.64 6.79
N GLU A 132 -3.12 0.59 6.48
CA GLU A 132 -2.61 -0.78 6.39
C GLU A 132 -1.50 -0.89 5.32
N THR A 133 -1.68 -0.25 4.17
CA THR A 133 -0.62 -0.17 3.13
C THR A 133 0.67 0.46 3.68
N ALA A 134 0.56 1.54 4.46
CA ALA A 134 1.71 2.20 5.06
C ALA A 134 2.43 1.32 6.10
N GLN A 135 1.67 0.58 6.91
CA GLN A 135 2.21 -0.36 7.89
C GLN A 135 2.96 -1.52 7.22
N LEU A 136 2.36 -2.16 6.21
CA LEU A 136 3.01 -3.24 5.47
C LEU A 136 4.24 -2.76 4.69
N ALA A 137 4.21 -1.54 4.15
CA ALA A 137 5.37 -0.93 3.52
C ALA A 137 6.51 -0.69 4.52
N LEU A 138 6.19 -0.27 5.74
CA LEU A 138 7.19 -0.13 6.80
C LEU A 138 7.77 -1.50 7.21
N GLU A 139 6.93 -2.52 7.35
CA GLU A 139 7.39 -3.88 7.66
C GLU A 139 8.34 -4.43 6.59
N LEU A 140 8.11 -4.11 5.32
CA LEU A 140 9.02 -4.48 4.25
C LEU A 140 10.35 -3.71 4.37
N LEU A 141 10.28 -2.39 4.58
CA LEU A 141 11.45 -1.52 4.75
C LEU A 141 12.38 -1.99 5.89
N GLU A 142 11.82 -2.52 6.98
CA GLU A 142 12.61 -3.05 8.11
C GLU A 142 13.48 -4.26 7.77
N LEU A 143 13.19 -4.96 6.67
CA LEU A 143 13.91 -6.17 6.24
C LEU A 143 15.06 -5.85 5.27
N LEU A 144 14.92 -4.77 4.51
CA LEU A 144 15.77 -4.47 3.37
C LEU A 144 17.22 -4.06 3.71
N PRO A 145 17.54 -3.36 4.82
CA PRO A 145 18.93 -3.04 5.16
C PRO A 145 19.82 -4.29 5.32
N GLU A 146 19.32 -5.27 6.07
CA GLU A 146 20.05 -6.51 6.30
C GLU A 146 20.09 -7.37 5.03
N LEU A 147 19.00 -7.40 4.24
CA LEU A 147 18.98 -8.08 2.95
C LEU A 147 19.96 -7.45 1.95
N ALA A 148 20.07 -6.13 1.89
CA ALA A 148 21.03 -5.41 1.04
C ALA A 148 22.48 -5.75 1.45
N SER A 149 22.73 -5.81 2.76
CA SER A 149 24.05 -6.05 3.32
C SER A 149 24.53 -7.49 3.13
N LYS A 150 23.65 -8.48 3.33
CA LYS A 150 24.01 -9.90 3.41
C LYS A 150 23.52 -10.76 2.25
N GLY A 151 22.51 -10.29 1.51
CA GLY A 151 21.92 -11.00 0.40
C GLY A 151 22.85 -11.12 -0.81
N ASN A 152 22.30 -11.60 -1.92
CA ASN A 152 23.05 -11.74 -3.16
C ASN A 152 23.54 -10.36 -3.66
N ALA A 153 24.86 -10.13 -3.65
CA ALA A 153 25.45 -8.86 -4.08
C ALA A 153 25.14 -8.52 -5.53
N ASN A 154 24.93 -9.52 -6.39
CA ASN A 154 24.63 -9.28 -7.81
C ASN A 154 23.22 -8.71 -8.03
N ALA A 155 22.35 -8.80 -7.03
CA ALA A 155 20.97 -8.29 -7.06
C ALA A 155 20.76 -7.17 -6.03
N VAL A 156 21.85 -6.54 -5.54
CA VAL A 156 21.77 -5.49 -4.52
C VAL A 156 21.07 -4.23 -5.05
N SER A 157 21.20 -3.94 -6.35
CA SER A 157 20.45 -2.86 -7.00
C SER A 157 18.94 -3.07 -6.93
N ASP A 158 18.48 -4.33 -7.01
CA ASP A 158 17.07 -4.68 -6.92
C ASP A 158 16.52 -4.46 -5.51
N VAL A 159 17.33 -4.68 -4.46
CA VAL A 159 16.99 -4.31 -3.07
C VAL A 159 16.85 -2.79 -2.94
N GLY A 160 17.72 -2.02 -3.60
CA GLY A 160 17.62 -0.57 -3.64
C GLY A 160 16.32 -0.08 -4.27
N VAL A 161 15.93 -0.66 -5.42
CA VAL A 161 14.65 -0.33 -6.08
C VAL A 161 13.46 -0.75 -5.21
N ALA A 162 13.52 -1.94 -4.58
CA ALA A 162 12.49 -2.37 -3.63
C ALA A 162 12.32 -1.37 -2.47
N GLY A 163 13.43 -0.86 -1.91
CA GLY A 163 13.41 0.16 -0.86
C GLY A 163 12.79 1.47 -1.30
N LEU A 164 13.11 1.94 -2.52
CA LEU A 164 12.52 3.16 -3.09
C LEU A 164 11.00 3.01 -3.29
N LEU A 165 10.56 1.87 -3.84
CA LEU A 165 9.14 1.59 -4.06
C LEU A 165 8.37 1.46 -2.72
N ALA A 166 8.92 0.73 -1.74
CA ALA A 166 8.31 0.61 -0.42
C ALA A 166 8.24 1.97 0.31
N SER A 167 9.27 2.81 0.19
CA SER A 167 9.28 4.18 0.72
C SER A 167 8.19 5.05 0.09
N ALA A 168 8.06 4.97 -1.23
CA ALA A 168 7.03 5.68 -1.98
C ALA A 168 5.62 5.19 -1.61
N ALA A 169 5.44 3.87 -1.48
CA ALA A 169 4.19 3.27 -1.03
C ALA A 169 3.79 3.74 0.37
N CYS A 170 4.73 3.69 1.32
CA CYS A 170 4.51 4.14 2.70
C CYS A 170 4.05 5.61 2.77
N LYS A 171 4.84 6.52 2.17
CA LYS A 171 4.53 7.96 2.18
C LYS A 171 3.27 8.29 1.36
N GLY A 172 3.13 7.67 0.19
CA GLY A 172 1.98 7.87 -0.70
C GLY A 172 0.68 7.43 -0.03
N ALA A 173 0.68 6.29 0.66
CA ALA A 173 -0.48 5.83 1.40
C ALA A 173 -0.80 6.78 2.57
N LEU A 174 0.21 7.24 3.32
CA LEU A 174 0.00 8.22 4.40
C LEU A 174 -0.60 9.55 3.93
N PHE A 175 -0.30 10.02 2.71
CA PHE A 175 -0.99 11.19 2.16
C PHE A 175 -2.51 10.97 2.02
N ASN A 176 -2.94 9.77 1.66
CA ASN A 176 -4.35 9.43 1.57
C ASN A 176 -4.98 9.31 2.97
N VAL A 177 -4.24 8.75 3.94
CA VAL A 177 -4.62 8.74 5.36
C VAL A 177 -4.86 10.17 5.86
N ASP A 178 -3.91 11.08 5.66
CA ASP A 178 -3.99 12.47 6.14
C ASP A 178 -5.20 13.22 5.55
N ILE A 179 -5.48 13.03 4.26
CA ILE A 179 -6.65 13.63 3.58
C ILE A 179 -7.96 13.14 4.22
N ASN A 180 -8.10 11.83 4.44
CA ASN A 180 -9.30 11.25 5.01
C ASN A 180 -9.46 11.63 6.50
N LEU A 181 -8.36 11.62 7.24
CA LEU A 181 -8.30 12.09 8.61
C LEU A 181 -8.71 13.56 8.77
N GLY A 182 -8.40 14.44 7.80
CA GLY A 182 -8.85 15.83 7.79
C GLY A 182 -10.36 15.99 7.65
N SER A 183 -11.05 14.95 7.17
CA SER A 183 -12.51 14.91 7.00
C SER A 183 -13.25 14.21 8.15
N LEU A 184 -12.51 13.63 9.11
CA LEU A 184 -13.04 12.94 10.28
C LEU A 184 -12.98 13.82 11.54
N PRO A 185 -13.92 13.65 12.49
CA PRO A 185 -13.78 14.20 13.84
C PRO A 185 -12.46 13.78 14.50
N GLU A 186 -11.93 14.61 15.39
CA GLU A 186 -10.63 14.40 16.04
C GLU A 186 -10.62 13.16 16.95
N GLU A 187 -11.77 12.86 17.55
CA GLU A 187 -11.99 11.67 18.38
C GLU A 187 -12.02 10.35 17.58
N MET A 188 -12.09 10.41 16.25
CA MET A 188 -12.03 9.23 15.39
C MET A 188 -10.59 8.97 14.91
N ALA A 189 -10.25 7.68 14.76
CA ALA A 189 -8.95 7.23 14.27
C ALA A 189 -7.75 7.75 15.10
N THR A 190 -7.93 7.93 16.41
CA THR A 190 -6.90 8.44 17.33
C THR A 190 -5.64 7.58 17.35
N GLU A 191 -5.79 6.25 17.29
CA GLU A 191 -4.68 5.32 17.20
C GLU A 191 -3.88 5.48 15.91
N ILE A 192 -4.57 5.61 14.76
CA ILE A 192 -3.95 5.87 13.46
C ILE A 192 -3.15 7.18 13.54
N ARG A 193 -3.76 8.26 14.02
CA ARG A 193 -3.10 9.57 14.19
C ARG A 193 -1.83 9.48 15.03
N GLY A 194 -1.87 8.71 16.11
CA GLY A 194 -0.73 8.52 17.01
C GLY A 194 0.45 7.79 16.37
N GLN A 195 0.21 6.87 15.43
CA GLN A 195 1.25 6.05 14.79
C GLN A 195 1.93 6.75 13.60
N ILE A 196 1.27 7.68 12.92
CA ILE A 196 1.80 8.33 11.70
C ILE A 196 3.21 8.94 11.89
N PRO A 197 3.50 9.72 12.96
CA PRO A 197 4.82 10.33 13.11
C PRO A 197 5.95 9.31 13.21
N GLU A 198 5.72 8.20 13.92
CA GLU A 198 6.71 7.13 14.06
C GLU A 198 6.94 6.41 12.74
N ILE A 199 5.86 6.08 12.00
CA ILE A 199 5.95 5.42 10.70
C ILE A 199 6.74 6.30 9.72
N LEU A 200 6.49 7.61 9.68
CA LEU A 200 7.21 8.53 8.80
C LEU A 200 8.70 8.58 9.11
N GLU A 201 9.06 8.69 10.39
CA GLU A 201 10.48 8.79 10.79
C GLU A 201 11.22 7.47 10.55
N LYS A 202 10.62 6.33 10.92
CA LYS A 202 11.21 5.01 10.63
C LYS A 202 11.36 4.78 9.13
N SER A 203 10.31 5.06 8.34
CA SER A 203 10.36 4.94 6.89
C SER A 203 11.49 5.78 6.29
N ARG A 204 11.65 7.02 6.75
CA ARG A 204 12.74 7.91 6.32
C ARG A 204 14.12 7.35 6.69
N SER A 205 14.30 6.89 7.93
CA SER A 205 15.58 6.34 8.39
C SER A 205 15.96 5.09 7.62
N LEU A 206 15.06 4.11 7.54
CA LEU A 206 15.28 2.84 6.84
C LEU A 206 15.53 3.06 5.34
N SER A 207 14.78 3.96 4.70
CA SER A 207 15.01 4.29 3.28
C SER A 207 16.42 4.80 3.03
N ARG A 208 16.97 5.59 3.96
CA ARG A 208 18.35 6.09 3.86
C ARG A 208 19.36 4.96 4.07
N GLU A 209 19.16 4.17 5.13
CA GLU A 209 20.03 3.05 5.48
C GLU A 209 20.13 2.04 4.32
N ILE A 210 19.01 1.68 3.68
CA ILE A 210 19.01 0.81 2.50
C ILE A 210 19.90 1.38 1.40
N MET A 211 19.79 2.68 1.12
CA MET A 211 20.60 3.30 0.07
C MET A 211 22.09 3.32 0.40
N ASP A 212 22.44 3.49 1.67
CA ASP A 212 23.83 3.43 2.13
C ASP A 212 24.36 1.98 1.99
N CYS A 213 23.61 0.98 2.48
CA CYS A 213 23.95 -0.45 2.31
C CYS A 213 24.12 -0.87 0.84
N VAL A 214 23.27 -0.35 -0.05
CA VAL A 214 23.35 -0.63 -1.49
C VAL A 214 24.60 0.00 -2.10
N ARG A 215 24.94 1.24 -1.74
CA ARG A 215 26.14 1.93 -2.24
C ARG A 215 27.43 1.30 -1.78
N ASP A 216 27.48 0.77 -0.57
CA ASP A 216 28.65 0.06 -0.05
C ASP A 216 28.93 -1.27 -0.77
N ARG A 217 27.98 -1.74 -1.58
CA ARG A 217 27.97 -3.06 -2.23
C ARG A 217 28.07 -3.02 -3.76
N ILE A 218 28.03 -1.83 -4.36
CA ILE A 218 28.19 -1.58 -5.82
C ILE A 218 29.59 -1.06 -6.09
#